data_AF-A0A172Q5E0-F1
#
_entry.id   AF-A0A172Q5E0-F1
#
_cell.length_a   1.000
_cell.length_b   1.000
_cell.length_c   1.000
_cell.angle_alpha   90.00
_cell.angle_beta   90.00
_cell.angle_gamma   90.00
#
_symmetry.space_group_name_H-M   'P 1'
#
loop_
_entity.id
_entity.type
_entity.pdbx_description
1 polymer ?
#
loop_
_entity_poly.entity_id
_entity_poly.type
_entity_poly.pdbx_seq_one_letter_code
_entity_poly.pdbx_strand_id
1 'polypeptide(L)' 'MRTIITLQIDKEWNGDYTFTVSNTFESRSLSVPSYQVSDFGIQQAKNNIQFAFDLDDGISKVKQALGIY' A
#
# COMPACT_ATOMS: atom_id res chain seq x y z
N MET A 1 -7.96 -18.77 11.12
CA MET A 1 -6.72 -18.54 10.34
C MET A 1 -6.41 -17.06 10.40
N ARG A 2 -5.14 -16.68 10.58
CA ARG A 2 -4.74 -15.27 10.45
C ARG A 2 -4.60 -14.97 8.97
N THR A 3 -5.37 -14.03 8.46
CA THR A 3 -5.26 -13.55 7.08
C THR A 3 -3.92 -12.84 6.94
N ILE A 4 -3.07 -13.29 6.01
CA ILE A 4 -1.81 -12.62 5.71
C ILE A 4 -2.12 -11.49 4.73
N ILE A 5 -1.77 -10.27 5.11
CA ILE A 5 -1.88 -9.09 4.26
C ILE A 5 -0.51 -8.83 3.63
N THR A 6 -0.49 -8.66 2.31
CA THR A 6 0.71 -8.36 1.55
C THR A 6 0.57 -7.02 0.83
N LEU A 7 1.70 -6.41 0.49
CA LEU A 7 1.77 -5.18 -0.28
C LEU A 7 2.63 -5.39 -1.52
N GLN A 8 2.04 -5.13 -2.68
CA GLN A 8 2.74 -4.97 -3.95
C GLN A 8 2.75 -3.49 -4.33
N ILE A 9 3.87 -3.03 -4.91
CA ILE A 9 4.03 -1.65 -5.34
C ILE A 9 4.58 -1.68 -6.76
N ASP A 10 3.78 -1.20 -7.69
CA ASP A 10 4.14 -1.08 -9.10
C ASP A 10 4.33 0.38 -9.46
N LYS A 11 5.34 0.67 -10.28
CA LYS A 11 5.53 1.99 -10.89
C LYS A 11 5.06 1.92 -12.34
N GLU A 12 4.04 2.69 -12.65
CA GLU A 12 3.43 2.77 -13.96
C GLU A 12 4.33 3.55 -14.94
N TRP A 13 4.08 3.35 -16.23
CA TRP A 13 4.83 4.04 -17.30
C TRP A 13 4.69 5.58 -17.24
N ASN A 14 3.57 6.08 -16.71
CA ASN A 14 3.32 7.51 -16.53
C ASN A 14 4.02 8.10 -15.28
N GLY A 15 4.73 7.26 -14.52
CA GLY A 15 5.45 7.62 -13.30
C GLY A 15 4.66 7.39 -12.02
N ASP A 16 3.34 7.23 -12.09
CA ASP A 16 2.48 7.00 -10.93
C ASP A 16 2.78 5.66 -10.27
N TYR A 17 2.39 5.53 -9.00
CA TYR A 17 2.58 4.31 -8.23
C TYR A 17 1.23 3.69 -7.91
N THR A 18 1.12 2.38 -8.13
CA THR A 18 -0.02 1.58 -7.71
C THR A 18 0.39 0.73 -6.52
N PHE A 19 -0.27 0.96 -5.38
CA PHE A 19 -0.11 0.17 -4.16
C PHE A 19 -1.25 -0.84 -4.09
N THR A 20 -0.94 -2.13 -4.19
CA THR A 20 -1.93 -3.20 -4.11
C THR A 20 -1.76 -3.96 -2.80
N VAL A 21 -2.79 -3.90 -1.97
CA VAL A 21 -2.92 -4.64 -0.72
C VAL A 21 -3.76 -5.89 -1.00
N SER A 22 -3.26 -7.07 -0.66
CA SER A 22 -3.98 -8.32 -0.93
C SER A 22 -3.92 -9.32 0.20
N ASN A 23 -4.86 -10.26 0.16
CA ASN A 23 -4.88 -11.46 0.96
C ASN A 23 -5.09 -12.69 0.06
N THR A 24 -5.37 -13.86 0.65
CA THR A 24 -5.55 -15.12 -0.12
C THR A 24 -6.77 -15.12 -1.04
N PHE A 25 -7.76 -14.24 -0.81
CA PHE A 25 -9.06 -14.26 -1.48
C PHE A 25 -9.36 -13.01 -2.31
N GLU A 26 -8.81 -11.85 -1.95
CA GLU A 26 -9.15 -10.55 -2.52
C GLU A 26 -7.98 -9.57 -2.45
N SER A 27 -8.08 -8.48 -3.23
CA SER A 27 -7.12 -7.38 -3.28
C SER A 27 -7.81 -6.02 -3.41
N ARG A 28 -7.11 -4.98 -2.99
CA ARG A 28 -7.48 -3.57 -3.16
C ARG A 28 -6.27 -2.76 -3.58
N SER A 29 -6.50 -1.77 -4.43
CA SER A 29 -5.43 -0.97 -5.02
C SER A 29 -5.67 0.51 -4.80
N LEU A 30 -4.58 1.25 -4.63
CA LEU A 30 -4.55 2.70 -4.54
C LEU A 30 -3.48 3.22 -5.51
N SER A 31 -3.92 3.92 -6.55
CA SER A 31 -3.02 4.62 -7.47
C SER A 31 -2.77 6.04 -6.96
N VAL A 32 -1.50 6.40 -6.86
CA VAL A 32 -1.03 7.67 -6.31
C VAL A 32 -0.05 8.31 -7.28
N PRO A 33 -0.24 9.60 -7.62
CA PRO A 33 0.71 10.33 -8.44
C PRO A 33 2.13 10.31 -7.88
N SER A 34 3.12 10.22 -8.78
CA SER A 34 4.55 10.17 -8.42
C SER A 34 5.01 11.25 -7.44
N TYR A 35 4.48 12.47 -7.55
CA TYR A 35 4.86 13.61 -6.72
C TYR A 35 4.39 13.49 -5.25
N GLN A 36 3.45 12.59 -4.96
CA GLN A 36 3.01 12.30 -3.59
C GLN A 36 3.73 11.08 -2.99
N VAL A 37 4.59 10.42 -3.76
CA VAL A 37 5.28 9.19 -3.34
C VAL A 37 6.77 9.48 -3.20
N SER A 38 7.28 9.22 -2.00
CA SER A 38 8.71 9.31 -1.69
C SER A 38 9.26 7.92 -1.33
N ASP A 39 10.57 7.73 -1.50
CA ASP A 39 11.24 6.50 -1.06
C ASP A 39 11.03 6.21 0.43
N PHE A 40 10.95 7.26 1.25
CA PHE A 40 10.60 7.15 2.66
C PHE A 40 9.16 6.64 2.85
N GLY A 41 8.19 7.22 2.13
CA GLY A 41 6.80 6.78 2.17
C GLY A 41 6.62 5.32 1.73
N ILE A 42 7.35 4.89 0.69
CA ILE A 42 7.39 3.49 0.24
C ILE A 42 7.92 2.56 1.35
N GLN A 43 9.01 2.95 2.02
CA GLN A 43 9.57 2.16 3.13
C GLN A 43 8.59 2.08 4.31
N GLN A 44 7.95 3.20 4.67
CA GLN A 44 6.93 3.21 5.72
C GLN A 44 5.74 2.32 5.35
N ALA A 45 5.28 2.33 4.10
CA ALA A 45 4.17 1.48 3.65
C ALA A 45 4.51 -0.01 3.80
N LYS A 46 5.73 -0.42 3.41
CA LYS A 46 6.23 -1.79 3.58
C LYS A 46 6.35 -2.20 5.05
N ASN A 47 6.75 -1.30 5.94
CA ASN A 47 6.83 -1.59 7.36
C ASN A 47 5.44 -1.69 7.99
N ASN A 48 4.54 -0.75 7.65
CA ASN A 48 3.22 -0.67 8.25
C ASN A 48 2.31 -1.83 7.83
N ILE A 49 2.46 -2.37 6.61
CA ILE A 49 1.63 -3.49 6.15
C ILE A 49 1.82 -4.76 6.98
N GLN A 50 2.98 -4.94 7.63
CA GLN A 50 3.21 -6.09 8.51
C GLN A 50 2.29 -6.10 9.74
N PHE A 51 1.72 -4.94 10.08
CA PHE A 51 0.79 -4.76 11.18
C PHE A 51 -0.67 -4.64 10.72
N ALA A 52 -0.95 -4.80 9.42
CA ALA A 52 -2.30 -4.73 8.90
C ALA A 52 -3.11 -5.98 9.30
N PHE A 53 -4.36 -5.75 9.72
CA PHE A 53 -5.27 -6.83 10.13
C PHE A 53 -6.18 -7.32 8.99
N ASP A 54 -6.55 -6.43 8.08
CA ASP A 54 -7.39 -6.70 6.92
C ASP A 54 -7.00 -5.77 5.74
N LEU A 55 -7.74 -5.86 4.63
CA LEU A 55 -7.45 -5.04 3.44
C LEU A 55 -7.75 -3.55 3.65
N ASP A 56 -8.79 -3.23 4.42
CA ASP A 56 -9.19 -1.84 4.70
C ASP A 56 -8.12 -1.14 5.56
N ASP A 57 -7.67 -1.81 6.62
CA ASP A 57 -6.57 -1.36 7.46
C ASP A 57 -5.27 -1.31 6.65
N GLY A 58 -4.98 -2.29 5.80
CA GLY A 58 -3.81 -2.27 4.93
C GLY A 58 -3.76 -1.06 4.01
N ILE A 59 -4.89 -0.68 3.39
CA ILE A 59 -4.98 0.56 2.59
C ILE A 59 -4.79 1.80 3.49
N SER A 60 -5.37 1.82 4.68
CA SER A 60 -5.18 2.91 5.65
C SER A 60 -3.71 3.07 6.06
N LYS A 61 -2.97 1.96 6.23
CA LYS A 61 -1.53 1.96 6.53
C LYS A 61 -0.70 2.53 5.38
N VAL A 62 -1.05 2.20 4.13
CA VAL A 62 -0.41 2.79 2.94
C VAL A 62 -0.68 4.28 2.89
N LYS A 63 -1.93 4.70 3.07
CA LYS A 63 -2.32 6.12 3.11
C LYS A 63 -1.56 6.91 4.18
N GLN A 64 -1.50 6.38 5.40
CA GLN A 64 -0.73 6.99 6.51
C GLN A 64 0.76 7.09 6.19
N ALA A 65 1.35 6.07 5.58
CA ALA A 65 2.75 6.07 5.19
C ALA A 65 3.07 7.12 4.12
N LEU A 66 2.11 7.39 3.23
CA LEU A 66 2.23 8.39 2.16
C LEU A 66 1.78 9.79 2.60
N GLY A 67 1.20 9.94 3.81
CA GLY A 67 0.69 11.22 4.30
C GLY A 67 -0.56 11.72 3.56
N ILE A 68 -1.34 10.81 2.98
CA ILE A 68 -2.57 11.10 2.23
C ILE A 68 -3.78 10.63 3.05
N TYR A 69 -4.83 11.46 3.13
CA TYR A 69 -6.04 11.19 3.91
C TYR A 69 -7.24 10.96 2.97
#